data_AF-A0A2E9Y7W1-F1
#
_entry.id   AF-A0A2E9Y7W1-F1
#
_cell.length_a   1.000
_cell.length_b   1.000
_cell.length_c   1.000
_cell.angle_alpha   90.00
_cell.angle_beta   90.00
_cell.angle_gamma   90.00
#
_symmetry.space_group_name_H-M   'P 1'
#
loop_
_entity.id
_entity.type
_entity.pdbx_description
1 polymer ?
#
loop_
_entity_poly.entity_id
_entity_poly.type
_entity_poly.pdbx_seq_one_letter_code
_entity_poly.pdbx_strand_id
1 'polypeptide(L)'
;MSKLTPPHGNGPLNPLLAPEAERQGALQRAGALRQVPMSSREVSDLLMLAMGAYTPLTGFMGEADWRGCCLDMKTADGLFWPIPITLSCDSDLADGITVGEEVALVDEAGTVFGILEVAEKYAIEKAFECTHVYRTTDIAHAGVEKVMRQGAVNLAGPVTALNEGHYAESYPVLYYRPEDTRALFQAQGWSTVAAFQTRNPMHRSHEYLAKIAVEICDGLLIHQVLGALKSGDIPADVRVASIDALVANYFVPGTVIQAGYPIEMRYAGPREALLHAVFRQNFGCSHLVVGRDHAGLGDYYGPLDAHHIFDQIDKGSMEIQPLKIDITFHCFKCGGMATARTCPHGEEDRLNISGTRLREMFANGEQIPVEFSRPEVLNVLRAYYDDMK
;
A
#
# COMPACT_ATOMS: atom_id res chain seq x y z
N MET A 1 -15.70 -18.79 -16.36
CA MET A 1 -15.57 -18.14 -15.04
C MET A 1 -14.09 -17.78 -14.85
N SER A 2 -13.80 -16.65 -14.22
CA SER A 2 -12.42 -16.23 -13.89
C SER A 2 -11.72 -17.32 -13.06
N LYS A 3 -10.43 -17.56 -13.31
CA LYS A 3 -9.58 -18.44 -12.48
C LYS A 3 -8.81 -17.68 -11.40
N LEU A 4 -8.89 -16.35 -11.40
CA LEU A 4 -8.22 -15.50 -10.41
C LEU A 4 -8.84 -15.65 -9.03
N THR A 5 -8.04 -15.38 -8.00
CA THR A 5 -8.48 -15.29 -6.61
C THR A 5 -9.69 -14.36 -6.48
N PRO A 6 -10.77 -14.78 -5.78
CA PRO A 6 -11.96 -13.94 -5.62
C PRO A 6 -11.64 -12.68 -4.81
N PRO A 7 -12.40 -11.59 -4.97
CA PRO A 7 -12.30 -10.43 -4.08
C PRO A 7 -12.47 -10.83 -2.61
N HIS A 8 -11.89 -10.02 -1.73
CA HIS A 8 -12.02 -10.20 -0.30
C HIS A 8 -13.49 -10.16 0.12
N GLY A 9 -13.90 -11.04 1.05
CA GLY A 9 -15.30 -11.24 1.40
C GLY A 9 -16.12 -12.09 0.40
N ASN A 10 -15.48 -12.64 -0.65
CA ASN A 10 -16.09 -13.55 -1.64
C ASN A 10 -17.27 -12.97 -2.45
N GLY A 11 -17.46 -11.65 -2.42
CA GLY A 11 -18.42 -10.91 -3.25
C GLY A 11 -17.81 -10.36 -4.54
N PRO A 12 -18.59 -9.61 -5.34
CA PRO A 12 -18.03 -8.78 -6.41
C PRO A 12 -17.16 -7.66 -5.82
N LEU A 13 -16.32 -7.06 -6.67
CA LEU A 13 -15.67 -5.79 -6.32
C LEU A 13 -16.74 -4.73 -6.04
N ASN A 14 -16.47 -3.86 -5.06
CA ASN A 14 -17.36 -2.79 -4.62
C ASN A 14 -16.65 -1.43 -4.70
N PRO A 15 -16.34 -0.90 -5.91
CA PRO A 15 -15.81 0.45 -6.05
C PRO A 15 -16.85 1.48 -5.61
N LEU A 16 -16.45 2.43 -4.76
CA LEU A 16 -17.35 3.47 -4.24
C LEU A 16 -17.29 4.78 -5.06
N LEU A 17 -16.65 4.74 -6.22
CA LEU A 17 -16.58 5.86 -7.14
C LEU A 17 -17.91 6.01 -7.90
N ALA A 18 -18.51 7.19 -7.83
CA ALA A 18 -19.75 7.48 -8.53
C ALA A 18 -19.61 7.26 -10.05
N PRO A 19 -20.68 6.81 -10.73
CA PRO A 19 -20.73 6.75 -12.19
C PRO A 19 -20.41 8.11 -12.79
N GLU A 20 -19.63 8.14 -13.87
CA GLU A 20 -19.16 9.39 -14.50
C GLU A 20 -20.32 10.36 -14.82
N ALA A 21 -21.44 9.84 -15.32
CA ALA A 21 -22.64 10.61 -15.65
C ALA A 21 -23.29 11.31 -14.44
N GLU A 22 -23.03 10.84 -13.21
CA GLU A 22 -23.64 11.37 -11.99
C GLU A 22 -22.71 12.34 -11.24
N ARG A 23 -21.40 12.28 -11.50
CA ARG A 23 -20.37 13.04 -10.74
C ARG A 23 -20.60 14.54 -10.77
N GLN A 24 -20.91 15.12 -11.93
CA GLN A 24 -21.08 16.58 -12.03
C GLN A 24 -22.26 17.08 -11.18
N GLY A 25 -23.39 16.37 -11.19
CA GLY A 25 -24.55 16.70 -10.37
C GLY A 25 -24.25 16.52 -8.87
N ALA A 26 -23.57 15.43 -8.51
CA ALA A 26 -23.17 15.17 -7.13
C ALA A 26 -22.15 16.21 -6.61
N LEU A 27 -21.21 16.67 -7.43
CA LEU A 27 -20.28 17.75 -7.08
C LEU A 27 -20.98 19.08 -6.82
N GLN A 28 -21.99 19.43 -7.64
CA GLN A 28 -22.80 20.63 -7.41
C GLN A 28 -23.56 20.53 -6.09
N ARG A 29 -24.15 19.37 -5.80
CA ARG A 29 -24.83 19.10 -4.52
C ARG A 29 -23.87 19.21 -3.34
N ALA A 30 -22.67 18.62 -3.45
CA ALA A 30 -21.64 18.66 -2.42
C ALA A 30 -21.22 20.10 -2.06
N GLY A 31 -21.24 21.02 -3.03
CA GLY A 31 -20.94 22.43 -2.80
C GLY A 31 -21.89 23.15 -1.82
N ALA A 32 -23.08 22.60 -1.58
CA ALA A 32 -24.05 23.12 -0.61
C ALA A 32 -24.02 22.37 0.74
N LEU A 33 -23.28 21.26 0.84
CA LEU A 33 -23.18 20.48 2.07
C LEU A 33 -22.16 21.09 3.01
N ARG A 34 -22.28 20.76 4.29
CA ARG A 34 -21.23 21.03 5.28
C ARG A 34 -19.97 20.29 4.86
N GLN A 35 -18.83 20.98 4.90
CA GLN A 35 -17.54 20.42 4.53
C GLN A 35 -16.86 19.79 5.74
N VAL A 36 -16.31 18.59 5.54
CA VAL A 36 -15.44 17.89 6.48
C VAL A 36 -14.06 17.78 5.84
N PRO A 37 -13.03 18.48 6.37
CA PRO A 37 -11.68 18.38 5.86
C PRO A 37 -11.09 17.01 6.19
N MET A 38 -10.39 16.44 5.20
CA MET A 38 -9.67 15.18 5.31
C MET A 38 -8.17 15.43 5.38
N SER A 39 -7.49 14.68 6.24
CA SER A 39 -6.05 14.52 6.17
C SER A 39 -5.63 13.79 4.89
N SER A 40 -4.36 13.91 4.50
CA SER A 40 -3.79 13.16 3.35
C SER A 40 -4.03 11.65 3.42
N ARG A 41 -4.08 11.10 4.64
CA ARG A 41 -4.33 9.68 4.90
C ARG A 41 -5.78 9.31 4.62
N GLU A 42 -6.73 10.11 5.07
CA GLU A 42 -8.16 9.92 4.83
C GLU A 42 -8.51 10.13 3.35
N VAL A 43 -7.86 11.07 2.66
CA VAL A 43 -7.95 11.19 1.20
C VAL A 43 -7.46 9.90 0.53
N SER A 44 -6.30 9.37 0.93
CA SER A 44 -5.77 8.12 0.37
C SER A 44 -6.71 6.93 0.62
N ASP A 45 -7.28 6.82 1.82
CA ASP A 45 -8.26 5.78 2.15
C ASP A 45 -9.54 5.92 1.32
N LEU A 46 -10.04 7.15 1.13
CA LEU A 46 -11.19 7.43 0.26
C LEU A 46 -10.90 7.01 -1.19
N LEU A 47 -9.69 7.25 -1.70
CA LEU A 47 -9.30 6.82 -3.04
C LEU A 47 -9.22 5.30 -3.16
N MET A 48 -8.73 4.61 -2.11
CA MET A 48 -8.69 3.15 -2.05
C MET A 48 -10.11 2.54 -1.98
N LEU A 49 -11.05 3.19 -1.29
CA LEU A 49 -12.48 2.87 -1.32
C LEU A 49 -13.08 3.14 -2.71
N ALA A 50 -12.79 4.29 -3.30
CA ALA A 50 -13.30 4.72 -4.61
C ALA A 50 -12.95 3.72 -5.70
N MET A 51 -11.67 3.32 -5.76
CA MET A 51 -11.21 2.34 -6.76
C MET A 51 -11.65 0.91 -6.44
N GLY A 52 -12.24 0.64 -5.27
CA GLY A 52 -12.64 -0.72 -4.85
C GLY A 52 -11.49 -1.58 -4.34
N ALA A 53 -10.31 -1.00 -4.08
CA ALA A 53 -9.18 -1.71 -3.49
C ALA A 53 -9.51 -2.15 -2.05
N TYR A 54 -10.37 -1.42 -1.36
CA TYR A 54 -10.89 -1.77 -0.04
C TYR A 54 -12.22 -2.54 -0.05
N THR A 55 -12.58 -3.19 -1.15
CA THR A 55 -13.72 -4.14 -1.19
C THR A 55 -13.63 -5.15 -0.02
N PRO A 56 -14.73 -5.45 0.69
CA PRO A 56 -16.12 -5.04 0.44
C PRO A 56 -16.59 -3.81 1.24
N LEU A 57 -15.70 -3.03 1.86
CA LEU A 57 -16.09 -1.88 2.67
C LEU A 57 -16.98 -0.90 1.89
N THR A 58 -17.96 -0.33 2.58
CA THR A 58 -18.94 0.62 2.00
C THR A 58 -18.67 2.07 2.39
N GLY A 59 -17.65 2.33 3.22
CA GLY A 59 -17.31 3.66 3.70
C GLY A 59 -16.38 3.62 4.90
N PHE A 60 -16.45 4.65 5.75
CA PHE A 60 -15.64 4.75 6.96
C PHE A 60 -16.29 4.00 8.14
N MET A 61 -15.45 3.36 8.95
CA MET A 61 -15.84 2.41 9.98
C MET A 61 -16.48 3.05 11.22
N GLY A 62 -17.60 2.49 11.67
CA GLY A 62 -18.24 2.77 12.97
C GLY A 62 -17.41 2.25 14.16
N GLU A 63 -17.86 2.55 15.39
CA GLU A 63 -17.06 2.25 16.60
C GLU A 63 -16.82 0.75 16.76
N ALA A 64 -17.84 -0.07 16.52
CA ALA A 64 -17.74 -1.52 16.67
C ALA A 64 -16.73 -2.13 15.67
N ASP A 65 -16.77 -1.69 14.41
CA ASP A 65 -15.82 -2.13 13.38
C ASP A 65 -14.41 -1.66 13.70
N TRP A 66 -14.23 -0.40 14.09
CA TRP A 66 -12.93 0.15 14.49
C TRP A 66 -12.32 -0.64 15.65
N ARG A 67 -13.10 -0.89 16.70
CA ARG A 67 -12.65 -1.59 17.90
C ARG A 67 -12.33 -3.05 17.62
N GLY A 68 -13.16 -3.73 16.84
CA GLY A 68 -12.93 -5.11 16.39
C GLY A 68 -11.69 -5.21 15.49
N CYS A 69 -11.52 -4.28 14.55
CA CYS A 69 -10.35 -4.23 13.69
C CYS A 69 -9.08 -4.08 14.51
N CYS A 70 -9.09 -3.23 15.54
CA CYS A 70 -7.95 -3.07 16.46
C CYS A 70 -7.62 -4.37 17.19
N LEU A 71 -8.60 -4.98 17.87
CA LEU A 71 -8.38 -6.12 18.76
C LEU A 71 -8.16 -7.44 18.01
N ASP A 72 -9.08 -7.78 17.14
CA ASP A 72 -9.24 -9.12 16.58
C ASP A 72 -8.98 -9.17 15.08
N MET A 73 -8.65 -8.03 14.48
CA MET A 73 -8.52 -7.88 13.02
C MET A 73 -9.80 -8.25 12.28
N LYS A 74 -10.96 -7.98 12.89
CA LYS A 74 -12.27 -8.30 12.32
C LYS A 74 -13.23 -7.14 12.54
N THR A 75 -14.01 -6.80 11.53
CA THR A 75 -15.19 -5.92 11.69
C THR A 75 -16.23 -6.58 12.60
N ALA A 76 -17.25 -5.83 13.01
CA ALA A 76 -18.30 -6.29 13.90
C ALA A 76 -19.13 -7.46 13.31
N ASP A 77 -19.22 -7.54 11.98
CA ASP A 77 -19.86 -8.63 11.25
C ASP A 77 -18.93 -9.83 10.99
N GLY A 78 -17.67 -9.76 11.44
CA GLY A 78 -16.70 -10.84 11.39
C GLY A 78 -15.83 -10.89 10.14
N LEU A 79 -15.96 -9.95 9.20
CA LEU A 79 -15.05 -9.83 8.07
C LEU A 79 -13.64 -9.51 8.57
N PHE A 80 -12.64 -10.28 8.13
CA PHE A 80 -11.25 -10.00 8.47
C PHE A 80 -10.81 -8.66 7.90
N TRP A 81 -10.35 -7.75 8.74
CA TRP A 81 -9.82 -6.46 8.35
C TRP A 81 -8.73 -5.97 9.33
N PRO A 82 -7.48 -5.79 8.86
CA PRO A 82 -6.34 -5.66 9.77
C PRO A 82 -5.98 -4.23 10.17
N ILE A 83 -6.52 -3.17 9.58
CA ILE A 83 -6.25 -1.79 10.03
C ILE A 83 -7.53 -0.98 9.87
N PRO A 84 -8.02 -0.28 10.91
CA PRO A 84 -9.23 0.53 10.80
C PRO A 84 -9.14 1.60 9.70
N ILE A 85 -10.24 1.80 8.97
CA ILE A 85 -10.41 2.85 7.96
C ILE A 85 -11.41 3.87 8.51
N THR A 86 -10.90 4.97 9.06
CA THR A 86 -11.68 5.95 9.84
C THR A 86 -11.52 7.36 9.28
N LEU A 87 -12.58 8.16 9.38
CA LEU A 87 -12.54 9.60 9.11
C LEU A 87 -12.74 10.35 10.42
N SER A 88 -11.82 11.24 10.77
CA SER A 88 -11.83 12.02 12.00
C SER A 88 -12.14 13.50 11.76
N CYS A 89 -12.75 14.15 12.73
CA CYS A 89 -12.94 15.60 12.77
C CYS A 89 -12.92 16.14 14.21
N ASP A 90 -12.81 17.47 14.33
CA ASP A 90 -12.88 18.13 15.62
C ASP A 90 -14.29 18.11 16.21
N SER A 91 -14.39 18.11 17.54
CA SER A 91 -15.67 18.02 18.25
C SER A 91 -16.68 19.10 17.85
N ASP A 92 -16.23 20.34 17.66
CA ASP A 92 -17.09 21.46 17.26
C ASP A 92 -17.74 21.21 15.88
N LEU A 93 -17.00 20.60 14.95
CA LEU A 93 -17.54 20.24 13.64
C LEU A 93 -18.51 19.07 13.76
N ALA A 94 -18.15 18.04 14.55
CA ALA A 94 -19.00 16.88 14.80
C ALA A 94 -20.32 17.25 15.48
N ASP A 95 -20.33 18.19 16.42
CA ASP A 95 -21.53 18.66 17.12
C ASP A 95 -22.50 19.37 16.18
N GLY A 96 -21.98 20.01 15.14
CA GLY A 96 -22.78 20.64 14.08
C GLY A 96 -23.37 19.68 13.03
N ILE A 97 -22.99 18.40 13.06
CA ILE A 97 -23.44 17.37 12.11
C ILE A 97 -24.50 16.48 12.76
N THR A 98 -25.64 16.28 12.10
CA THR A 98 -26.67 15.34 12.58
C THR A 98 -26.44 13.95 12.00
N VAL A 99 -26.70 12.90 12.78
CA VAL A 99 -26.71 11.53 12.22
C VAL A 99 -27.83 11.41 11.18
N GLY A 100 -27.51 10.86 10.01
CA GLY A 100 -28.33 10.81 8.80
C GLY A 100 -28.10 12.01 7.85
N GLU A 101 -27.26 12.98 8.22
CA GLU A 101 -26.87 14.10 7.35
C GLU A 101 -25.79 13.67 6.34
N GLU A 102 -25.85 14.23 5.13
CA GLU A 102 -24.76 14.13 4.17
C GLU A 102 -23.78 15.29 4.32
N VAL A 103 -22.48 14.96 4.32
CA VAL A 103 -21.39 15.95 4.37
C VAL A 103 -20.47 15.80 3.16
N ALA A 104 -19.92 16.91 2.68
CA ALA A 104 -18.91 16.91 1.64
C ALA A 104 -17.53 16.65 2.24
N LEU A 105 -16.80 15.69 1.69
CA LEU A 105 -15.43 15.37 2.08
C LEU A 105 -14.48 16.18 1.20
N VAL A 106 -13.65 17.03 1.83
CA VAL A 106 -12.72 17.93 1.12
C VAL A 106 -11.28 17.70 1.53
N ASP A 107 -10.32 17.92 0.63
CA ASP A 107 -8.90 17.95 0.99
C ASP A 107 -8.51 19.29 1.64
N GLU A 108 -7.22 19.42 2.02
CA GLU A 108 -6.67 20.66 2.59
C GLU A 108 -6.77 21.88 1.64
N ALA A 109 -6.90 21.67 0.33
CA ALA A 109 -7.08 22.72 -0.66
C ALA A 109 -8.55 23.12 -0.87
N GLY A 110 -9.49 22.43 -0.21
CA GLY A 110 -10.93 22.63 -0.35
C GLY A 110 -11.54 21.92 -1.57
N THR A 111 -10.80 21.04 -2.23
CA THR A 111 -11.30 20.22 -3.34
C THR A 111 -12.24 19.15 -2.80
N VAL A 112 -13.44 19.04 -3.35
CA VAL A 112 -14.39 17.98 -2.99
C VAL A 112 -13.96 16.64 -3.59
N PHE A 113 -13.83 15.62 -2.74
CA PHE A 113 -13.49 14.26 -3.14
C PHE A 113 -14.64 13.27 -2.99
N GLY A 114 -15.61 13.53 -2.12
CA GLY A 114 -16.68 12.58 -1.85
C GLY A 114 -17.80 13.15 -1.01
N ILE A 115 -18.82 12.35 -0.80
CA ILE A 115 -19.93 12.61 0.12
C ILE A 115 -20.02 11.43 1.08
N LEU A 116 -20.11 11.73 2.38
CA LEU A 116 -20.37 10.76 3.44
C LEU A 116 -21.80 10.97 3.95
N GLU A 117 -22.59 9.91 4.00
CA GLU A 117 -23.82 9.88 4.80
C GLU A 117 -23.44 9.46 6.23
N VAL A 118 -23.56 10.37 7.20
CA VAL A 118 -23.06 10.16 8.56
C VAL A 118 -24.02 9.26 9.33
N ALA A 119 -23.72 7.96 9.41
CA ALA A 119 -24.51 6.97 10.12
C ALA A 119 -24.20 6.92 11.62
N GLU A 120 -22.97 7.29 12.02
CA GLU A 120 -22.51 7.21 13.40
C GLU A 120 -21.43 8.25 13.68
N LYS A 121 -21.35 8.71 14.94
CA LYS A 121 -20.28 9.56 15.46
C LYS A 121 -19.79 8.98 16.79
N TYR A 122 -18.49 8.80 16.96
CA TYR A 122 -17.93 8.23 18.19
C TYR A 122 -16.58 8.86 18.54
N ALA A 123 -16.25 8.88 19.83
CA ALA A 123 -14.95 9.35 20.30
C ALA A 123 -13.89 8.24 20.10
N ILE A 124 -12.71 8.61 19.61
CA ILE A 124 -11.62 7.66 19.37
C ILE A 124 -10.69 7.53 20.58
N GLU A 125 -10.45 6.29 21.04
CA GLU A 125 -9.38 5.99 22.00
C GLU A 125 -8.03 5.84 21.25
N LYS A 126 -7.39 6.95 20.89
CA LYS A 126 -6.17 6.95 20.03
C LYS A 126 -5.04 6.04 20.53
N ALA A 127 -4.77 6.05 21.84
CA ALA A 127 -3.73 5.20 22.43
C ALA A 127 -4.07 3.71 22.33
N PHE A 128 -5.36 3.35 22.36
CA PHE A 128 -5.83 1.99 22.17
C PHE A 128 -5.57 1.53 20.73
N GLU A 129 -5.92 2.32 19.72
CA GLU A 129 -5.60 1.98 18.32
C GLU A 129 -4.07 1.85 18.12
N CYS A 130 -3.30 2.83 18.61
CA CYS A 130 -1.84 2.83 18.53
C CYS A 130 -1.23 1.53 19.10
N THR A 131 -1.65 1.15 20.30
CA THR A 131 -1.15 -0.06 20.98
C THR A 131 -1.44 -1.33 20.16
N HIS A 132 -2.65 -1.48 19.61
CA HIS A 132 -3.06 -2.72 18.97
C HIS A 132 -2.65 -2.81 17.49
N VAL A 133 -2.58 -1.68 16.78
CA VAL A 133 -2.20 -1.64 15.36
C VAL A 133 -0.68 -1.49 15.18
N TYR A 134 -0.04 -0.65 15.98
CA TYR A 134 1.38 -0.32 15.80
C TYR A 134 2.28 -0.97 16.85
N ARG A 135 1.72 -1.65 17.86
CA ARG A 135 2.46 -2.27 18.99
C ARG A 135 3.26 -1.27 19.82
N THR A 136 2.97 0.02 19.67
CA THR A 136 3.62 1.12 20.38
C THR A 136 2.71 2.34 20.42
N THR A 137 2.89 3.18 21.42
CA THR A 137 2.28 4.52 21.50
C THR A 137 3.32 5.63 21.39
N ASP A 138 4.53 5.29 20.95
CA ASP A 138 5.62 6.24 20.75
C ASP A 138 5.31 7.19 19.58
N ILE A 139 5.21 8.48 19.88
CA ILE A 139 4.93 9.54 18.90
C ILE A 139 6.06 9.74 17.88
N ALA A 140 7.25 9.18 18.10
CA ALA A 140 8.31 9.16 17.09
C ALA A 140 7.98 8.19 15.93
N HIS A 141 7.10 7.22 16.15
CA HIS A 141 6.60 6.34 15.10
C HIS A 141 5.64 7.12 14.18
N ALA A 142 5.99 7.27 12.91
CA ALA A 142 5.23 8.10 11.96
C ALA A 142 3.74 7.76 11.85
N GLY A 143 3.37 6.48 11.93
CA GLY A 143 1.96 6.06 11.95
C GLY A 143 1.21 6.42 13.25
N VAL A 144 1.87 6.31 14.40
CA VAL A 144 1.29 6.65 15.72
C VAL A 144 1.10 8.14 15.82
N GLU A 145 2.08 8.91 15.36
CA GLU A 145 2.01 10.37 15.30
C GLU A 145 0.76 10.86 14.57
N LYS A 146 0.43 10.25 13.43
CA LYS A 146 -0.77 10.55 12.65
C LYS A 146 -2.06 10.22 13.40
N VAL A 147 -2.15 9.06 14.03
CA VAL A 147 -3.33 8.69 14.85
C VAL A 147 -3.49 9.66 16.02
N MET A 148 -2.39 10.01 16.69
CA MET A 148 -2.42 10.95 17.82
C MET A 148 -2.90 12.35 17.40
N ARG A 149 -2.59 12.78 16.17
CA ARG A 149 -3.02 14.06 15.57
C ARG A 149 -4.45 14.11 15.05
N GLN A 150 -5.14 12.99 14.93
CA GLN A 150 -6.53 12.97 14.43
C GLN A 150 -7.47 13.85 15.25
N GLY A 151 -8.61 14.21 14.66
CA GLY A 151 -9.72 14.80 15.42
C GLY A 151 -10.17 13.92 16.58
N ALA A 152 -10.94 14.48 17.52
CA ALA A 152 -11.41 13.75 18.70
C ALA A 152 -12.59 12.81 18.39
N VAL A 153 -13.32 13.07 17.29
CA VAL A 153 -14.52 12.34 16.90
C VAL A 153 -14.32 11.72 15.54
N ASN A 154 -14.66 10.45 15.39
CA ASN A 154 -14.77 9.80 14.10
C ASN A 154 -16.20 9.91 13.55
N LEU A 155 -16.31 10.19 12.25
CA LEU A 155 -17.56 10.13 11.49
C LEU A 155 -17.56 8.85 10.66
N ALA A 156 -18.61 8.07 10.76
CA ALA A 156 -18.73 6.79 10.09
C ALA A 156 -20.00 6.70 9.25
N GLY A 157 -19.97 5.85 8.24
CA GLY A 157 -21.09 5.64 7.33
C GLY A 157 -20.67 5.42 5.88
N PRO A 158 -21.64 5.17 5.00
CA PRO A 158 -21.39 4.89 3.60
C PRO A 158 -20.89 6.13 2.86
N VAL A 159 -20.00 5.90 1.88
CA VAL A 159 -19.36 6.98 1.12
C VAL A 159 -19.60 6.81 -0.36
N THR A 160 -19.85 7.93 -1.03
CA THR A 160 -19.78 8.04 -2.49
C THR A 160 -18.60 8.94 -2.85
N ALA A 161 -17.56 8.38 -3.46
CA ALA A 161 -16.43 9.15 -3.97
C ALA A 161 -16.79 9.80 -5.31
N LEU A 162 -16.36 11.04 -5.51
CA LEU A 162 -16.67 11.87 -6.68
C LEU A 162 -15.42 12.21 -7.49
N ASN A 163 -14.24 12.01 -6.91
CA ASN A 163 -12.94 12.36 -7.49
C ASN A 163 -11.91 11.26 -7.17
N GLU A 164 -10.95 11.07 -8.07
CA GLU A 164 -9.81 10.15 -7.91
C GLU A 164 -8.47 10.87 -7.71
N GLY A 165 -8.51 12.20 -7.56
CA GLY A 165 -7.33 13.06 -7.46
C GLY A 165 -6.56 13.14 -8.77
N HIS A 166 -5.31 13.57 -8.69
CA HIS A 166 -4.44 13.78 -9.85
C HIS A 166 -3.77 12.49 -10.36
N TYR A 167 -3.94 11.35 -9.68
CA TYR A 167 -3.09 10.17 -9.89
C TYR A 167 -3.25 9.54 -11.28
N ALA A 168 -4.47 9.47 -11.81
CA ALA A 168 -4.72 8.96 -13.16
C ALA A 168 -4.07 9.85 -14.24
N GLU A 169 -4.05 11.16 -14.03
CA GLU A 169 -3.43 12.13 -14.96
C GLU A 169 -1.90 12.14 -14.83
N SER A 170 -1.39 12.02 -13.60
CA SER A 170 0.05 12.06 -13.31
C SER A 170 0.75 10.74 -13.65
N TYR A 171 0.02 9.62 -13.56
CA TYR A 171 0.55 8.27 -13.74
C TYR A 171 -0.34 7.41 -14.66
N PRO A 172 -0.64 7.86 -15.89
CA PRO A 172 -1.64 7.23 -16.76
C PRO A 172 -1.32 5.79 -17.17
N VAL A 173 -0.03 5.40 -17.10
CA VAL A 173 0.43 4.05 -17.45
C VAL A 173 0.60 3.11 -16.24
N LEU A 174 0.35 3.62 -15.02
CA LEU A 174 0.48 2.87 -13.77
C LEU A 174 -0.79 2.88 -12.94
N TYR A 175 -1.61 3.93 -12.98
CA TYR A 175 -2.80 4.02 -12.14
C TYR A 175 -3.88 3.05 -12.64
N TYR A 176 -3.95 1.89 -12.00
CA TYR A 176 -4.90 0.83 -12.33
C TYR A 176 -5.84 0.59 -11.16
N ARG A 177 -7.13 0.41 -11.47
CA ARG A 177 -8.12 -0.10 -10.51
C ARG A 177 -8.00 -1.63 -10.41
N PRO A 178 -8.49 -2.24 -9.33
CA PRO A 178 -8.64 -3.68 -9.19
C PRO A 178 -9.29 -4.36 -10.39
N GLU A 179 -10.33 -3.76 -10.98
CA GLU A 179 -10.97 -4.27 -12.19
C GLU A 179 -10.01 -4.32 -13.39
N ASP A 180 -9.19 -3.29 -13.57
CA ASP A 180 -8.24 -3.20 -14.68
C ASP A 180 -7.16 -4.27 -14.57
N THR A 181 -6.55 -4.41 -13.40
CA THR A 181 -5.53 -5.45 -13.16
C THR A 181 -6.08 -6.86 -13.35
N ARG A 182 -7.30 -7.13 -12.87
CA ARG A 182 -7.97 -8.42 -13.09
C ARG A 182 -8.23 -8.68 -14.57
N ALA A 183 -8.68 -7.68 -15.32
CA ALA A 183 -8.88 -7.81 -16.77
C ALA A 183 -7.56 -8.07 -17.49
N LEU A 184 -6.48 -7.37 -17.12
CA LEU A 184 -5.13 -7.59 -17.65
C LEU A 184 -4.65 -9.02 -17.38
N PHE A 185 -4.79 -9.52 -16.15
CA PHE A 185 -4.37 -10.89 -15.80
C PHE A 185 -5.15 -11.94 -16.57
N GLN A 186 -6.46 -11.74 -16.73
CA GLN A 186 -7.29 -12.63 -17.55
C GLN A 186 -6.88 -12.61 -19.03
N ALA A 187 -6.57 -11.44 -19.59
CA ALA A 187 -6.09 -11.31 -20.96
C ALA A 187 -4.74 -12.01 -21.18
N GLN A 188 -3.89 -12.04 -20.16
CA GLN A 188 -2.64 -12.82 -20.16
C GLN A 188 -2.84 -14.33 -19.89
N GLY A 189 -4.07 -14.75 -19.56
CA GLY A 189 -4.37 -16.14 -19.19
C GLY A 189 -3.84 -16.56 -17.81
N TRP A 190 -3.44 -15.60 -16.96
CA TRP A 190 -2.89 -15.88 -15.64
C TRP A 190 -3.99 -16.35 -14.68
N SER A 191 -3.66 -17.31 -13.83
CA SER A 191 -4.52 -17.82 -12.76
C SER A 191 -3.93 -17.59 -11.38
N THR A 192 -2.60 -17.68 -11.27
CA THR A 192 -1.81 -17.34 -10.09
C THR A 192 -0.98 -16.10 -10.37
N VAL A 193 -1.14 -15.08 -9.53
CA VAL A 193 -0.42 -13.81 -9.64
C VAL A 193 0.17 -13.45 -8.29
N ALA A 194 1.46 -13.10 -8.28
CA ALA A 194 2.13 -12.55 -7.10
C ALA A 194 2.11 -11.01 -7.15
N ALA A 195 1.94 -10.36 -6.00
CA ALA A 195 2.15 -8.93 -5.85
C ALA A 195 3.51 -8.64 -5.21
N PHE A 196 4.30 -7.75 -5.81
CA PHE A 196 5.50 -7.19 -5.19
C PHE A 196 5.30 -5.69 -4.98
N GLN A 197 5.21 -5.27 -3.72
CA GLN A 197 5.07 -3.86 -3.37
C GLN A 197 6.42 -3.17 -3.38
N THR A 198 6.48 -1.98 -3.98
CA THR A 198 7.67 -1.13 -3.85
C THR A 198 7.33 0.35 -3.83
N ARG A 199 8.17 1.13 -3.15
CA ARG A 199 8.24 2.59 -3.23
C ARG A 199 9.63 3.08 -3.65
N ASN A 200 10.56 2.16 -3.81
CA ASN A 200 11.97 2.39 -4.12
C ASN A 200 12.30 1.81 -5.50
N PRO A 201 13.40 2.25 -6.13
CA PRO A 201 14.02 1.49 -7.21
C PRO A 201 14.27 0.03 -6.82
N MET A 202 14.21 -0.85 -7.81
CA MET A 202 14.49 -2.27 -7.62
C MET A 202 15.96 -2.58 -7.95
N HIS A 203 16.72 -2.97 -6.92
CA HIS A 203 18.08 -3.49 -7.06
C HIS A 203 18.08 -5.02 -7.14
N ARG A 204 19.26 -5.67 -7.20
CA ARG A 204 19.35 -7.12 -7.44
C ARG A 204 18.67 -7.97 -6.35
N SER A 205 18.59 -7.49 -5.12
CA SER A 205 17.80 -8.12 -4.06
C SER A 205 16.30 -8.15 -4.38
N HIS A 206 15.73 -7.02 -4.80
CA HIS A 206 14.32 -6.94 -5.23
C HIS A 206 14.07 -7.69 -6.54
N GLU A 207 15.00 -7.63 -7.50
CA GLU A 207 14.96 -8.43 -8.72
C GLU A 207 14.88 -9.93 -8.40
N TYR A 208 15.69 -10.40 -7.44
CA TYR A 208 15.71 -11.81 -7.04
C TYR A 208 14.38 -12.25 -6.41
N LEU A 209 13.81 -11.43 -5.53
CA LEU A 209 12.47 -11.65 -4.96
C LEU A 209 11.39 -11.74 -6.06
N ALA A 210 11.40 -10.78 -6.99
CA ALA A 210 10.49 -10.74 -8.13
C ALA A 210 10.64 -11.97 -9.05
N LYS A 211 11.88 -12.41 -9.31
CA LYS A 211 12.14 -13.61 -10.13
C LYS A 211 11.64 -14.89 -9.49
N ILE A 212 11.82 -15.06 -8.17
CA ILE A 212 11.24 -16.19 -7.45
C ILE A 212 9.71 -16.19 -7.59
N ALA A 213 9.09 -15.01 -7.48
CA ALA A 213 7.64 -14.89 -7.63
C ALA A 213 7.15 -15.29 -9.03
N VAL A 214 7.87 -14.90 -10.09
CA VAL A 214 7.60 -15.30 -11.49
C VAL A 214 7.81 -16.81 -11.70
N GLU A 215 8.74 -17.46 -11.01
CA GLU A 215 8.92 -18.92 -11.13
C GLU A 215 7.76 -19.71 -10.49
N ILE A 216 7.12 -19.13 -9.46
CA ILE A 216 6.07 -19.79 -8.68
C ILE A 216 4.67 -19.49 -9.23
N CYS A 217 4.47 -18.33 -9.85
CA CYS A 217 3.18 -17.84 -10.33
C CYS A 217 3.19 -17.61 -11.84
N ASP A 218 2.02 -17.59 -12.47
CA ASP A 218 1.90 -17.30 -13.91
C ASP A 218 2.38 -15.87 -14.26
N GLY A 219 2.31 -14.95 -13.30
CA GLY A 219 2.81 -13.59 -13.46
C GLY A 219 3.03 -12.83 -12.17
N LEU A 220 3.67 -11.66 -12.30
CA LEU A 220 4.00 -10.75 -11.22
C LEU A 220 3.39 -9.37 -11.47
N LEU A 221 2.69 -8.85 -10.46
CA LEU A 221 2.30 -7.44 -10.37
C LEU A 221 3.34 -6.69 -9.53
N ILE A 222 4.21 -5.91 -10.18
CA ILE A 222 5.05 -4.92 -9.49
C ILE A 222 4.15 -3.71 -9.20
N HIS A 223 3.81 -3.53 -7.94
CA HIS A 223 2.79 -2.58 -7.53
C HIS A 223 3.38 -1.44 -6.70
N GLN A 224 3.50 -0.28 -7.34
CA GLN A 224 4.19 0.89 -6.84
C GLN A 224 3.29 1.79 -6.00
N VAL A 225 3.79 2.28 -4.86
CA VAL A 225 3.09 3.31 -4.08
C VAL A 225 3.13 4.62 -4.86
N LEU A 226 1.95 5.17 -5.18
CA LEU A 226 1.77 6.49 -5.78
C LEU A 226 1.28 7.43 -4.68
N GLY A 227 2.17 8.12 -3.97
CA GLY A 227 1.75 8.96 -2.85
C GLY A 227 2.78 10.01 -2.53
N ALA A 228 2.46 10.84 -1.53
CA ALA A 228 3.36 11.86 -1.03
C ALA A 228 4.72 11.26 -0.67
N LEU A 229 5.77 11.78 -1.31
CA LEU A 229 7.15 11.38 -1.09
C LEU A 229 7.60 11.87 0.29
N LYS A 230 8.39 11.07 1.01
CA LYS A 230 9.14 11.58 2.18
C LYS A 230 10.34 12.39 1.69
N SER A 231 10.82 13.31 2.53
CA SER A 231 12.06 14.02 2.26
C SER A 231 13.21 13.01 2.04
N GLY A 232 13.87 13.10 0.88
CA GLY A 232 14.93 12.19 0.46
C GLY A 232 14.46 10.96 -0.35
N ASP A 233 13.15 10.78 -0.59
CA ASP A 233 12.65 9.78 -1.53
C ASP A 233 12.94 10.20 -2.98
N ILE A 234 13.19 9.21 -3.83
CA ILE A 234 13.41 9.41 -5.26
C ILE A 234 12.07 9.77 -5.93
N PRO A 235 12.03 10.82 -6.78
CA PRO A 235 10.86 11.20 -7.54
C PRO A 235 10.21 10.03 -8.29
N ALA A 236 8.90 10.09 -8.45
CA ALA A 236 8.14 8.98 -9.01
C ALA A 236 8.55 8.64 -10.45
N ASP A 237 8.79 9.63 -11.30
CA ASP A 237 9.28 9.47 -12.67
C ASP A 237 10.64 8.76 -12.72
N VAL A 238 11.59 9.14 -11.88
CA VAL A 238 12.90 8.49 -11.77
C VAL A 238 12.77 7.04 -11.29
N ARG A 239 11.92 6.81 -10.28
CA ARG A 239 11.64 5.45 -9.79
C ARG A 239 11.04 4.58 -10.89
N VAL A 240 10.03 5.07 -11.60
CA VAL A 240 9.36 4.35 -12.69
C VAL A 240 10.37 4.02 -13.79
N ALA A 241 11.14 5.01 -14.26
CA ALA A 241 12.19 4.78 -15.26
C ALA A 241 13.23 3.74 -14.80
N SER A 242 13.57 3.73 -13.51
CA SER A 242 14.52 2.75 -12.96
C SER A 242 13.95 1.31 -12.96
N ILE A 243 12.65 1.15 -12.69
CA ILE A 243 11.98 -0.16 -12.71
C ILE A 243 11.75 -0.61 -14.16
N ASP A 244 11.37 0.30 -15.05
CA ASP A 244 11.25 0.04 -16.49
C ASP A 244 12.56 -0.47 -17.08
N ALA A 245 13.68 0.18 -16.75
CA ALA A 245 15.01 -0.25 -17.17
C ALA A 245 15.33 -1.68 -16.68
N LEU A 246 14.94 -2.02 -15.46
CA LEU A 246 15.12 -3.38 -14.93
C LEU A 246 14.23 -4.39 -15.69
N VAL A 247 12.93 -4.09 -15.82
CA VAL A 247 11.95 -5.01 -16.44
C VAL A 247 12.30 -5.27 -17.90
N ALA A 248 12.58 -4.21 -18.68
CA ALA A 248 12.87 -4.31 -20.11
C ALA A 248 14.11 -5.15 -20.43
N ASN A 249 15.13 -5.14 -19.55
CA ASN A 249 16.41 -5.81 -19.80
C ASN A 249 16.52 -7.18 -19.13
N TYR A 250 15.75 -7.46 -18.06
CA TYR A 250 16.01 -8.60 -17.18
C TYR A 250 14.80 -9.49 -16.87
N PHE A 251 13.63 -9.20 -17.45
CA PHE A 251 12.43 -10.04 -17.35
C PHE A 251 11.92 -10.45 -18.73
N VAL A 252 11.32 -11.64 -18.82
CA VAL A 252 10.72 -12.13 -20.07
C VAL A 252 9.45 -11.32 -20.35
N PRO A 253 9.24 -10.80 -21.58
CA PRO A 253 8.01 -10.09 -21.93
C PRO A 253 6.76 -10.91 -21.60
N GLY A 254 5.76 -10.27 -20.97
CA GLY A 254 4.52 -10.94 -20.59
C GLY A 254 4.57 -11.72 -19.29
N THR A 255 5.62 -11.58 -18.46
CA THR A 255 5.69 -12.18 -17.10
C THR A 255 5.47 -11.16 -15.97
N VAL A 256 5.54 -9.86 -16.29
CA VAL A 256 5.45 -8.77 -15.33
C VAL A 256 4.47 -7.70 -15.84
N ILE A 257 3.60 -7.24 -14.95
CA ILE A 257 2.80 -6.03 -15.11
C ILE A 257 3.21 -5.04 -14.03
N GLN A 258 3.39 -3.77 -14.41
CA GLN A 258 3.60 -2.68 -13.47
C GLN A 258 2.30 -1.91 -13.26
N ALA A 259 2.00 -1.59 -12.01
CA ALA A 259 0.85 -0.80 -11.62
C ALA A 259 1.19 0.09 -10.41
N GLY A 260 0.30 1.00 -10.06
CA GLY A 260 0.41 1.90 -8.94
C GLY A 260 -0.95 2.23 -8.32
N TYR A 261 -0.91 2.63 -7.05
CA TYR A 261 -2.08 2.83 -6.20
C TYR A 261 -1.83 3.94 -5.16
N PRO A 262 -2.87 4.70 -4.77
CA PRO A 262 -2.73 5.93 -4.02
C PRO A 262 -2.81 5.72 -2.50
N ILE A 263 -1.94 4.87 -1.94
CA ILE A 263 -1.92 4.64 -0.48
C ILE A 263 -0.95 5.56 0.24
N GLU A 264 -1.32 5.93 1.47
CA GLU A 264 -0.38 6.47 2.43
C GLU A 264 0.06 5.37 3.42
N MET A 265 1.37 5.10 3.46
CA MET A 265 1.95 4.06 4.32
C MET A 265 1.69 4.36 5.81
N ARG A 266 1.19 3.36 6.54
CA ARG A 266 0.98 3.41 7.99
C ARG A 266 2.27 3.17 8.77
N TYR A 267 3.21 2.43 8.18
CA TYR A 267 4.38 1.89 8.86
C TYR A 267 4.01 0.92 9.99
N ALA A 268 2.88 0.22 9.88
CA ALA A 268 2.39 -0.69 10.92
C ALA A 268 2.98 -2.10 10.83
N GLY A 269 4.08 -2.26 10.07
CA GLY A 269 4.85 -3.48 9.95
C GLY A 269 3.97 -4.71 9.69
N PRO A 270 3.91 -5.68 10.62
CA PRO A 270 3.10 -6.88 10.46
C PRO A 270 1.62 -6.62 10.15
N ARG A 271 0.99 -5.63 10.78
CA ARG A 271 -0.45 -5.33 10.57
C ARG A 271 -0.70 -4.75 9.19
N GLU A 272 0.23 -3.94 8.70
CA GLU A 272 0.15 -3.37 7.36
C GLU A 272 0.51 -4.40 6.28
N ALA A 273 1.36 -5.39 6.57
CA ALA A 273 1.58 -6.52 5.66
C ALA A 273 0.28 -7.31 5.39
N LEU A 274 -0.57 -7.47 6.40
CA LEU A 274 -1.90 -8.06 6.23
C LEU A 274 -2.83 -7.15 5.43
N LEU A 275 -2.82 -5.83 5.67
CA LEU A 275 -3.62 -4.88 4.88
C LEU A 275 -3.21 -4.92 3.40
N HIS A 276 -1.89 -4.95 3.15
CA HIS A 276 -1.32 -5.11 1.83
C HIS A 276 -1.82 -6.39 1.15
N ALA A 277 -1.91 -7.50 1.89
CA ALA A 277 -2.46 -8.74 1.36
C ALA A 277 -3.94 -8.56 0.98
N VAL A 278 -4.77 -8.04 1.88
CA VAL A 278 -6.22 -7.85 1.68
C VAL A 278 -6.51 -7.07 0.40
N PHE A 279 -5.92 -5.88 0.20
CA PHE A 279 -6.22 -5.16 -1.03
C PHE A 279 -5.60 -5.81 -2.26
N ARG A 280 -4.45 -6.51 -2.16
CA ARG A 280 -3.89 -7.23 -3.32
C ARG A 280 -4.71 -8.42 -3.75
N GLN A 281 -5.41 -9.07 -2.83
CA GLN A 281 -6.45 -10.01 -3.19
C GLN A 281 -7.52 -9.32 -4.06
N ASN A 282 -7.95 -8.10 -3.70
CA ASN A 282 -8.90 -7.34 -4.51
C ASN A 282 -8.35 -6.98 -5.90
N PHE A 283 -7.05 -6.70 -6.05
CA PHE A 283 -6.38 -6.56 -7.36
C PHE A 283 -6.24 -7.89 -8.14
N GLY A 284 -6.72 -9.02 -7.60
CA GLY A 284 -6.67 -10.32 -8.27
C GLY A 284 -5.38 -11.11 -8.04
N CYS A 285 -4.56 -10.70 -7.08
CA CYS A 285 -3.34 -11.42 -6.72
C CYS A 285 -3.67 -12.60 -5.79
N SER A 286 -3.07 -13.75 -6.11
CA SER A 286 -3.11 -14.98 -5.31
C SER A 286 -1.99 -15.04 -4.27
N HIS A 287 -0.90 -14.30 -4.47
CA HIS A 287 0.24 -14.28 -3.58
C HIS A 287 0.70 -12.85 -3.28
N LEU A 288 1.22 -12.61 -2.08
CA LEU A 288 1.95 -11.40 -1.72
C LEU A 288 3.41 -11.75 -1.43
N VAL A 289 4.36 -11.14 -2.12
CA VAL A 289 5.77 -11.25 -1.75
C VAL A 289 5.99 -10.49 -0.44
N VAL A 290 6.38 -11.21 0.61
CA VAL A 290 6.71 -10.65 1.92
C VAL A 290 8.19 -10.92 2.16
N GLY A 291 8.95 -9.83 2.31
CA GLY A 291 10.38 -9.87 2.61
C GLY A 291 10.68 -9.46 4.05
N ARG A 292 11.97 -9.25 4.32
CA ARG A 292 12.46 -8.68 5.59
C ARG A 292 11.80 -7.33 5.87
N ASP A 293 11.34 -7.16 7.10
CA ASP A 293 10.87 -5.88 7.65
C ASP A 293 9.78 -5.21 6.78
N HIS A 294 8.88 -6.03 6.24
CA HIS A 294 7.82 -5.57 5.35
C HIS A 294 6.92 -4.53 6.05
N ALA A 295 6.81 -3.35 5.43
CA ALA A 295 6.09 -2.20 5.97
C ALA A 295 6.55 -1.71 7.35
N GLY A 296 7.76 -2.07 7.78
CA GLY A 296 8.35 -1.63 9.04
C GLY A 296 8.90 -0.20 9.01
N LEU A 297 9.27 0.28 10.19
CA LEU A 297 9.94 1.55 10.41
C LEU A 297 10.92 1.41 11.58
N GLY A 298 12.15 1.87 11.40
CA GLY A 298 13.18 1.79 12.45
C GLY A 298 13.32 0.36 13.00
N ASP A 299 13.34 0.24 14.33
CA ASP A 299 13.49 -1.02 15.04
C ASP A 299 12.23 -1.42 15.83
N TYR A 300 11.05 -0.92 15.44
CA TYR A 300 9.78 -1.21 16.14
C TYR A 300 9.29 -2.66 15.94
N TYR A 301 9.76 -3.34 14.90
CA TYR A 301 9.34 -4.71 14.56
C TYR A 301 10.56 -5.59 14.29
N GLY A 302 10.45 -6.88 14.63
CA GLY A 302 11.46 -7.86 14.26
C GLY A 302 11.53 -8.05 12.74
N PRO A 303 12.69 -8.42 12.18
CA PRO A 303 12.92 -8.49 10.73
C PRO A 303 12.01 -9.48 10.00
N LEU A 304 11.40 -10.44 10.69
CA LEU A 304 10.50 -11.44 10.14
C LEU A 304 9.11 -11.44 10.81
N ASP A 305 8.78 -10.43 11.61
CA ASP A 305 7.48 -10.38 12.29
C ASP A 305 6.31 -10.31 11.31
N ALA A 306 6.52 -9.65 10.16
CA ALA A 306 5.57 -9.63 9.07
C ALA A 306 5.39 -11.00 8.39
N HIS A 307 6.31 -11.95 8.55
CA HIS A 307 6.10 -13.33 8.12
C HIS A 307 5.24 -14.09 9.14
N HIS A 308 5.57 -13.95 10.42
CA HIS A 308 4.95 -14.70 11.50
C HIS A 308 3.47 -14.33 11.69
N ILE A 309 3.08 -13.08 11.43
CA ILE A 309 1.69 -12.65 11.63
C ILE A 309 0.70 -13.39 10.71
N PHE A 310 1.12 -13.82 9.52
CA PHE A 310 0.27 -14.64 8.65
C PHE A 310 0.00 -16.04 9.22
N ASP A 311 0.84 -16.53 10.15
CA ASP A 311 0.63 -17.81 10.83
C ASP A 311 -0.28 -17.67 12.07
N GLN A 312 -0.62 -16.43 12.46
CA GLN A 312 -1.42 -16.11 13.64
C GLN A 312 -2.89 -15.82 13.31
N ILE A 313 -3.22 -15.62 12.03
CA ILE A 313 -4.60 -15.40 11.59
C ILE A 313 -5.32 -16.73 11.34
N ASP A 314 -6.64 -16.73 11.49
CA ASP A 314 -7.46 -17.91 11.22
C ASP A 314 -7.36 -18.31 9.74
N LYS A 315 -7.30 -19.62 9.45
CA LYS A 315 -7.35 -20.13 8.08
C LYS A 315 -8.64 -19.68 7.40
N GLY A 316 -8.54 -19.19 6.17
CA GLY A 316 -9.67 -18.64 5.43
C GLY A 316 -10.03 -17.20 5.77
N SER A 317 -9.24 -16.51 6.63
CA SER A 317 -9.40 -15.06 6.84
C SER A 317 -9.20 -14.26 5.56
N MET A 318 -8.38 -14.77 4.64
CA MET A 318 -8.15 -14.24 3.29
C MET A 318 -7.73 -15.39 2.37
N GLU A 319 -7.91 -15.23 1.07
CA GLU A 319 -7.54 -16.24 0.06
C GLU A 319 -6.10 -16.05 -0.43
N ILE A 320 -5.62 -14.81 -0.51
CA ILE A 320 -4.23 -14.50 -0.88
C ILE A 320 -3.25 -15.13 0.12
N GLN A 321 -2.16 -15.69 -0.39
CA GLN A 321 -1.15 -16.36 0.42
C GLN A 321 0.16 -15.56 0.47
N PRO A 322 0.88 -15.54 1.61
CA PRO A 322 2.18 -14.90 1.67
C PRO A 322 3.26 -15.78 1.02
N LEU A 323 4.03 -15.21 0.11
CA LEU A 323 5.31 -15.75 -0.35
C LEU A 323 6.43 -15.19 0.53
N LYS A 324 6.72 -15.91 1.62
CA LYS A 324 7.69 -15.52 2.66
C LYS A 324 9.12 -15.79 2.19
N ILE A 325 9.83 -14.75 1.78
CA ILE A 325 11.23 -14.84 1.33
C ILE A 325 12.14 -14.15 2.35
N ASP A 326 13.12 -14.91 2.83
CA ASP A 326 14.05 -14.45 3.86
C ASP A 326 15.02 -13.37 3.34
N ILE A 327 15.83 -12.80 4.22
CA ILE A 327 16.80 -11.74 3.93
C ILE A 327 17.67 -12.14 2.73
N THR A 328 17.54 -11.38 1.64
CA THR A 328 18.28 -11.60 0.39
C THR A 328 19.58 -10.79 0.35
N PHE A 329 20.65 -11.40 -0.12
CA PHE A 329 21.95 -10.76 -0.30
C PHE A 329 22.72 -11.41 -1.45
N HIS A 330 23.68 -10.70 -2.03
CA HIS A 330 24.69 -11.34 -2.88
C HIS A 330 25.76 -11.97 -1.99
N CYS A 331 26.10 -13.24 -2.23
CA CYS A 331 27.20 -13.91 -1.55
C CYS A 331 28.33 -14.24 -2.53
N PHE A 332 29.53 -13.73 -2.27
CA PHE A 332 30.69 -13.88 -3.14
C PHE A 332 31.17 -15.34 -3.23
N LYS A 333 31.08 -16.11 -2.13
CA LYS A 333 31.40 -17.56 -2.15
C LYS A 333 30.38 -18.39 -2.93
N CYS A 334 29.10 -18.04 -2.86
CA CYS A 334 28.06 -18.71 -3.65
C CYS A 334 28.06 -18.24 -5.11
N GLY A 335 28.70 -17.11 -5.43
CA GLY A 335 28.73 -16.52 -6.76
C GLY A 335 27.41 -15.91 -7.22
N GLY A 336 26.50 -15.55 -6.30
CA GLY A 336 25.16 -15.11 -6.68
C GLY A 336 24.28 -14.64 -5.53
N MET A 337 23.03 -14.34 -5.87
CA MET A 337 21.99 -14.01 -4.88
C MET A 337 21.63 -15.25 -4.07
N ALA A 338 21.48 -15.07 -2.77
CA ALA A 338 21.04 -16.10 -1.84
C ALA A 338 20.15 -15.50 -0.76
N THR A 339 19.64 -16.36 0.12
CA THR A 339 18.89 -15.96 1.31
C THR A 339 19.56 -16.50 2.57
N ALA A 340 19.20 -15.97 3.73
CA ALA A 340 19.64 -16.51 5.01
C ALA A 340 19.25 -17.99 5.23
N ARG A 341 18.24 -18.51 4.50
CA ARG A 341 17.86 -19.94 4.52
C ARG A 341 18.69 -20.83 3.60
N THR A 342 19.31 -20.26 2.57
CA THR A 342 19.95 -21.04 1.50
C THR A 342 21.46 -20.86 1.45
N CYS A 343 22.02 -19.92 2.21
CA CYS A 343 23.46 -19.67 2.29
C CYS A 343 23.94 -19.63 3.76
N PRO A 344 24.93 -20.47 4.13
CA PRO A 344 25.46 -20.52 5.50
C PRO A 344 26.60 -19.53 5.77
N HIS A 345 27.12 -18.82 4.76
CA HIS A 345 28.30 -17.97 4.89
C HIS A 345 28.05 -16.69 5.71
N GLY A 346 29.07 -16.15 6.39
CA GLY A 346 28.96 -14.97 7.26
C GLY A 346 28.86 -13.64 6.50
N GLU A 347 28.80 -12.52 7.24
CA GLU A 347 28.71 -11.16 6.67
C GLU A 347 29.91 -10.78 5.81
N GLU A 348 31.10 -11.33 6.13
CA GLU A 348 32.35 -11.12 5.40
C GLU A 348 32.28 -11.60 3.93
N ASP A 349 31.40 -12.55 3.64
CA ASP A 349 31.20 -13.12 2.31
C ASP A 349 29.98 -12.52 1.59
N ARG A 350 29.30 -11.55 2.20
CA ARG A 350 28.03 -10.99 1.72
C ARG A 350 28.19 -9.51 1.35
N LEU A 351 27.51 -9.09 0.28
CA LEU A 351 27.42 -7.68 -0.07
C LEU A 351 26.23 -7.03 0.63
N ASN A 352 26.52 -6.07 1.51
CA ASN A 352 25.53 -5.23 2.19
C ASN A 352 25.79 -3.76 1.90
N ILE A 353 24.86 -3.09 1.23
CA ILE A 353 24.90 -1.64 1.00
C ILE A 353 23.60 -1.05 1.51
N SER A 354 23.68 -0.19 2.54
CA SER A 354 22.52 0.53 3.05
C SER A 354 22.10 1.65 2.09
N GLY A 355 20.85 2.12 2.19
CA GLY A 355 20.38 3.25 1.39
C GLY A 355 21.19 4.53 1.61
N THR A 356 21.68 4.76 2.84
CA THR A 356 22.57 5.88 3.14
C THR A 356 23.91 5.73 2.42
N ARG A 357 24.54 4.56 2.50
CA ARG A 357 25.81 4.31 1.81
C ARG A 357 25.66 4.41 0.29
N LEU A 358 24.55 3.93 -0.27
CA LEU A 358 24.27 4.05 -1.70
C LEU A 358 24.23 5.52 -2.14
N ARG A 359 23.57 6.41 -1.37
CA ARG A 359 23.54 7.84 -1.66
C ARG A 359 24.91 8.50 -1.57
N GLU A 360 25.71 8.14 -0.55
CA GLU A 360 27.09 8.62 -0.44
C GLU A 360 27.93 8.21 -1.64
N MET A 361 27.77 6.97 -2.12
CA MET A 361 28.47 6.49 -3.31
C MET A 361 28.10 7.31 -4.55
N PHE A 362 26.83 7.68 -4.74
CA PHE A 362 26.43 8.60 -5.81
C PHE A 362 27.02 10.01 -5.64
N ALA A 363 26.96 10.57 -4.43
CA ALA A 363 27.48 11.91 -4.14
C ALA A 363 28.99 12.01 -4.42
N ASN A 364 29.75 10.97 -4.05
CA ASN A 364 31.20 10.90 -4.20
C ASN A 364 31.66 10.40 -5.58
N GLY A 365 30.73 10.02 -6.48
CA GLY A 365 31.09 9.44 -7.77
C GLY A 365 31.77 8.06 -7.66
N GLU A 366 31.50 7.33 -6.57
CA GLU A 366 32.05 6.00 -6.34
C GLU A 366 31.37 4.95 -7.25
N GLN A 367 32.12 3.90 -7.59
CA GLN A 367 31.58 2.79 -8.36
C GLN A 367 30.67 1.92 -7.49
N ILE A 368 29.42 1.76 -7.91
CA ILE A 368 28.46 0.85 -7.26
C ILE A 368 28.63 -0.56 -7.88
N PRO A 369 28.83 -1.63 -7.07
CA PRO A 369 29.02 -2.98 -7.57
C PRO A 369 27.85 -3.50 -8.41
N VAL A 370 28.15 -4.26 -9.47
CA VAL A 370 27.14 -4.89 -10.33
C VAL A 370 26.39 -6.01 -9.61
N GLU A 371 26.94 -6.51 -8.51
CA GLU A 371 26.34 -7.44 -7.56
C GLU A 371 25.22 -6.78 -6.76
N PHE A 372 25.24 -5.46 -6.59
CA PHE A 372 24.20 -4.70 -5.91
C PHE A 372 23.07 -4.30 -6.86
N SER A 373 23.39 -3.67 -7.99
CA SER A 373 22.38 -3.14 -8.92
C SER A 373 22.80 -3.27 -10.38
N ARG A 374 21.81 -3.39 -11.27
CA ARG A 374 22.03 -3.46 -12.71
C ARG A 374 22.57 -2.12 -13.25
N PRO A 375 23.52 -2.13 -14.21
CA PRO A 375 24.08 -0.89 -14.77
C PRO A 375 23.02 0.06 -15.34
N GLU A 376 22.00 -0.47 -16.01
CA GLU A 376 20.92 0.31 -16.64
C GLU A 376 20.10 1.04 -15.58
N VAL A 377 19.79 0.37 -14.47
CA VAL A 377 19.12 0.96 -13.31
C VAL A 377 20.00 2.04 -12.68
N LEU A 378 21.29 1.76 -12.51
CA LEU A 378 22.25 2.72 -11.94
C LEU A 378 22.43 3.95 -12.81
N ASN A 379 22.35 3.83 -14.13
CA ASN A 379 22.45 4.97 -15.05
C ASN A 379 21.27 5.93 -14.88
N VAL A 380 20.05 5.42 -14.75
CA VAL A 380 18.86 6.22 -14.45
C VAL A 380 19.03 6.98 -13.12
N LEU A 381 19.45 6.25 -12.07
CA LEU A 381 19.64 6.85 -10.75
C LEU A 381 20.80 7.86 -10.72
N ARG A 382 21.89 7.59 -11.44
CA ARG A 382 23.04 8.50 -11.54
C ARG A 382 22.65 9.82 -12.20
N ALA A 383 21.89 9.77 -13.31
CA ALA A 383 21.41 10.98 -13.98
C ALA A 383 20.64 11.88 -13.01
N TYR A 384 19.73 11.30 -12.22
CA TYR A 384 19.00 12.04 -11.19
C TYR A 384 19.91 12.65 -10.11
N TYR A 385 20.84 11.88 -9.56
CA TYR A 385 21.71 12.39 -8.49
C TYR A 385 22.75 13.41 -8.97
N ASP A 386 23.17 13.35 -10.25
CA ASP A 386 24.07 14.33 -10.82
C ASP A 386 23.37 15.67 -11.09
N ASP A 387 22.07 15.67 -11.44
CA ASP A 387 21.25 16.88 -11.59
C ASP A 387 20.95 17.59 -10.24
N MET A 388 21.14 16.91 -9.11
CA MET A 388 20.98 17.48 -7.77
C MET A 388 22.24 18.19 -7.24
N LYS A 389 23.38 18.07 -7.92
CA LYS A 389 24.64 18.76 -7.59
C LYS A 389 24.66 20.15 -8.20
#